data_AF-A0A7X0V2K0-F1
#
_entry.id   AF-A0A7X0V2K0-F1
#
_cell.length_a   1.000
_cell.length_b   1.000
_cell.length_c   1.000
_cell.angle_alpha   90.00
_cell.angle_beta   90.00
_cell.angle_gamma   90.00
#
_symmetry.space_group_name_H-M   'P 1'
#
loop_
_entity.id
_entity.type
_entity.pdbx_description
1 polymer ?
#
loop_
_entity_poly.entity_id
_entity_poly.type
_entity_poly.pdbx_seq_one_letter_code
_entity_poly.pdbx_strand_id
1 'polypeptide(L)'
;MQTSTNYTQQPLDTPVLLIIFNRAHTTQKVLDRIRQVKPKKLYVAADGPRPGHETDAVRCAEARAVIEQVDWDCEVKTLFREQNLGCGVAPSSAITWLFEHEETGIILEDDCVPSKSFFWFCQELLEKYKNDTRVMHISGNNYLNGWQRDSDYSYYFSNKVNSWGWATWRRAWQLYDFNLGNYPELKNKGYLNGIFLNKFEETYRLSKIEETIANLQKGDVWDYQWEFTVYSNSGLCIVPEVNLVSNIGFGEDATHTFNQFEEKAKIRENEISFPLRHPRFVIRDQESDRRYFNRMMRDKASAKLKALFNFSL
;
A
#
# COMPACT_ATOMS: atom_id res chain seq x y z
N MET A 1 -12.33 24.27 -23.88
CA MET A 1 -12.98 22.99 -24.22
C MET A 1 -11.94 21.90 -24.07
N GLN A 2 -11.83 21.30 -22.89
CA GLN A 2 -10.92 20.16 -22.68
C GLN A 2 -11.63 18.92 -23.19
N THR A 3 -11.08 18.32 -24.23
CA THR A 3 -11.46 16.99 -24.71
C THR A 3 -11.40 16.03 -23.53
N SER A 4 -12.54 15.45 -23.17
CA SER A 4 -12.64 14.32 -22.25
C SER A 4 -11.84 13.16 -22.87
N THR A 5 -10.58 13.03 -22.49
CA THR A 5 -9.75 11.88 -22.83
C THR A 5 -10.46 10.66 -22.23
N ASN A 6 -10.91 9.73 -23.08
CA ASN A 6 -11.41 8.43 -22.63
C ASN A 6 -10.23 7.62 -22.07
N TYR A 7 -9.74 7.98 -20.87
CA TYR A 7 -8.57 7.38 -20.21
C TYR A 7 -8.70 5.85 -20.08
N THR A 8 -9.92 5.32 -20.10
CA THR A 8 -10.21 3.90 -19.88
C THR A 8 -10.18 3.03 -21.13
N GLN A 9 -9.85 3.57 -22.31
CA GLN A 9 -9.80 2.82 -23.59
C GLN A 9 -8.37 2.50 -24.06
N GLN A 10 -7.35 3.06 -23.42
CA GLN A 10 -5.94 2.82 -23.74
C GLN A 10 -5.32 1.84 -22.74
N PRO A 11 -4.27 1.08 -23.11
CA PRO A 11 -3.41 0.35 -22.17
C PRO A 11 -2.82 1.28 -21.11
N LEU A 12 -2.66 0.80 -19.88
CA LEU A 12 -2.02 1.56 -18.80
C LEU A 12 -0.53 1.79 -19.10
N ASP A 13 -0.09 3.05 -19.04
CA ASP A 13 1.30 3.44 -19.28
C ASP A 13 2.15 3.25 -18.02
N THR A 14 1.58 3.51 -16.84
CA THR A 14 2.27 3.32 -15.57
C THR A 14 2.60 1.83 -15.32
N PRO A 15 3.87 1.48 -15.06
CA PRO A 15 4.27 0.13 -14.70
C PRO A 15 3.57 -0.36 -13.42
N VAL A 16 3.21 -1.65 -13.40
CA VAL A 16 2.61 -2.29 -12.23
C VAL A 16 3.58 -3.33 -11.68
N LEU A 17 3.86 -3.28 -10.37
CA LEU A 17 4.52 -4.32 -9.60
C LEU A 17 3.47 -5.13 -8.84
N LEU A 18 3.44 -6.44 -9.07
CA LEU A 18 2.68 -7.41 -8.30
C LEU A 18 3.64 -8.24 -7.44
N ILE A 19 3.47 -8.17 -6.12
CA ILE A 19 4.26 -8.92 -5.14
C ILE A 19 3.44 -10.13 -4.70
N ILE A 20 3.97 -11.33 -4.89
CA ILE A 20 3.28 -12.60 -4.63
C ILE A 20 4.13 -13.53 -3.75
N PHE A 21 3.47 -14.51 -3.14
CA PHE A 21 4.17 -15.60 -2.47
C PHE A 21 3.56 -16.96 -2.84
N ASN A 22 2.66 -17.49 -2.01
CA ASN A 22 2.17 -18.87 -2.09
C ASN A 22 0.63 -18.95 -2.13
N ARG A 23 -0.05 -17.87 -2.53
CA ARG A 23 -1.53 -17.79 -2.58
C ARG A 23 -2.02 -17.58 -4.01
N ALA A 24 -2.09 -18.66 -4.78
CA ALA A 24 -2.53 -18.61 -6.19
C ALA A 24 -3.94 -18.02 -6.35
N HIS A 25 -4.86 -18.34 -5.44
CA HIS A 25 -6.26 -17.91 -5.54
C HIS A 25 -6.46 -16.39 -5.36
N THR A 26 -5.71 -15.74 -4.45
CA THR A 26 -5.77 -14.27 -4.30
C THR A 26 -4.97 -13.61 -5.41
N THR A 27 -3.80 -14.17 -5.76
CA THR A 27 -2.98 -13.73 -6.90
C THR A 27 -3.82 -13.63 -8.17
N GLN A 28 -4.63 -14.66 -8.47
CA GLN A 28 -5.54 -14.66 -9.63
C GLN A 28 -6.50 -13.47 -9.60
N LYS A 29 -7.15 -13.21 -8.46
CA LYS A 29 -8.12 -12.11 -8.35
C LYS A 29 -7.47 -10.74 -8.59
N VAL A 30 -6.22 -10.56 -8.15
CA VAL A 30 -5.48 -9.31 -8.40
C VAL A 30 -5.04 -9.22 -9.86
N LEU A 31 -4.52 -10.32 -10.44
CA LEU A 31 -4.14 -10.36 -11.85
C LEU A 31 -5.34 -10.10 -12.79
N ASP A 32 -6.53 -10.62 -12.45
CA ASP A 32 -7.76 -10.38 -13.20
C ASP A 32 -8.12 -8.89 -13.26
N ARG A 33 -7.82 -8.12 -12.19
CA ARG A 33 -7.99 -6.66 -12.18
C ARG A 33 -6.93 -5.96 -13.02
N ILE A 34 -5.66 -6.38 -12.93
CA ILE A 34 -4.56 -5.84 -13.75
C ILE A 34 -4.85 -6.06 -15.25
N ARG A 35 -5.34 -7.25 -15.61
CA ARG A 35 -5.73 -7.62 -16.98
C ARG A 35 -6.79 -6.69 -17.59
N GLN A 36 -7.65 -6.07 -16.78
CA GLN A 36 -8.68 -5.14 -17.27
C GLN A 36 -8.10 -3.80 -17.75
N VAL A 37 -6.91 -3.43 -17.28
CA VAL A 37 -6.22 -2.19 -17.67
C VAL A 37 -5.02 -2.43 -18.58
N LYS A 38 -4.65 -3.70 -18.79
CA LYS A 38 -3.63 -4.14 -19.76
C LYS A 38 -2.37 -3.28 -19.70
N PRO A 39 -1.64 -3.23 -18.56
CA PRO A 39 -0.45 -2.42 -18.49
C PRO A 39 0.56 -2.87 -19.54
N LYS A 40 1.30 -1.91 -20.10
CA LYS A 40 2.38 -2.21 -21.05
C LYS A 40 3.56 -2.94 -20.39
N LYS A 41 3.73 -2.75 -19.08
CA LYS A 41 4.79 -3.36 -18.27
C LYS A 41 4.22 -3.92 -16.98
N LEU A 42 4.48 -5.20 -16.74
CA LEU A 42 4.12 -5.89 -15.49
C LEU A 42 5.37 -6.49 -14.87
N TYR A 43 5.71 -6.00 -13.69
CA TYR A 43 6.75 -6.53 -12.84
C TYR A 43 6.11 -7.51 -11.85
N VAL A 44 6.67 -8.71 -11.73
CA VAL A 44 6.19 -9.71 -10.76
C VAL A 44 7.34 -10.18 -9.89
N ALA A 45 7.25 -9.90 -8.60
CA ALA A 45 8.20 -10.41 -7.61
C ALA A 45 7.55 -11.53 -6.80
N ALA A 46 8.14 -12.72 -6.82
CA ALA A 46 7.68 -13.86 -6.04
C ALA A 46 8.73 -14.25 -5.01
N ASP A 47 8.35 -14.32 -3.74
CA ASP A 47 9.25 -14.86 -2.72
C ASP A 47 9.43 -16.39 -2.87
N GLY A 48 10.47 -16.94 -2.22
CA GLY A 48 10.76 -18.37 -2.22
C GLY A 48 10.02 -19.14 -1.13
N PRO A 49 9.94 -20.48 -1.22
CA PRO A 49 9.33 -21.31 -0.19
C PRO A 49 10.04 -21.15 1.16
N ARG A 50 9.30 -21.19 2.27
CA ARG A 50 9.88 -21.11 3.61
C ARG A 50 10.59 -22.44 3.97
N PRO A 51 11.78 -22.40 4.59
CA PRO A 51 12.44 -23.60 5.08
C PRO A 51 11.52 -24.39 6.04
N GLY A 52 11.37 -25.69 5.81
CA GLY A 52 10.56 -26.56 6.66
C GLY A 52 9.03 -26.50 6.43
N HIS A 53 8.56 -25.77 5.41
CA HIS A 53 7.14 -25.73 5.03
C HIS A 53 6.89 -26.57 3.77
N GLU A 54 6.50 -27.85 3.96
CA GLU A 54 6.41 -28.84 2.87
C GLU A 54 5.49 -28.43 1.71
N THR A 55 4.41 -27.69 1.99
CA THR A 55 3.44 -27.27 0.97
C THR A 55 3.86 -26.01 0.20
N ASP A 56 4.84 -25.25 0.69
CA ASP A 56 5.19 -23.96 0.09
C ASP A 56 5.78 -24.12 -1.31
N ALA A 57 6.57 -25.16 -1.58
CA ALA A 57 7.17 -25.36 -2.90
C ALA A 57 6.10 -25.49 -3.99
N VAL A 58 5.07 -26.31 -3.73
CA VAL A 58 3.94 -26.50 -4.65
C VAL A 58 3.11 -25.21 -4.75
N ARG A 59 2.74 -24.61 -3.62
CA ARG A 59 1.92 -23.39 -3.59
C ARG A 59 2.61 -22.19 -4.25
N CYS A 60 3.93 -22.05 -4.12
CA CYS A 60 4.71 -21.04 -4.83
C CYS A 60 4.69 -21.28 -6.34
N ALA A 61 4.84 -22.54 -6.78
CA ALA A 61 4.78 -22.89 -8.20
C ALA A 61 3.39 -22.57 -8.78
N GLU A 62 2.32 -22.92 -8.07
CA GLU A 62 0.94 -22.58 -8.44
C GLU A 62 0.72 -21.06 -8.54
N ALA A 63 1.21 -20.29 -7.57
CA ALA A 63 1.09 -18.82 -7.59
C ALA A 63 1.87 -18.19 -8.76
N ARG A 64 3.05 -18.72 -9.09
CA ARG A 64 3.84 -18.26 -10.24
C ARG A 64 3.17 -18.61 -11.58
N ALA A 65 2.56 -19.79 -11.68
CA ALA A 65 1.85 -20.23 -12.89
C ALA A 65 0.65 -19.33 -13.24
N VAL A 66 0.05 -18.64 -12.26
CA VAL A 66 -1.01 -17.64 -12.52
C VAL A 66 -0.52 -16.54 -13.48
N ILE A 67 0.76 -16.17 -13.40
CA ILE A 67 1.35 -15.10 -14.22
C ILE A 67 1.47 -15.49 -15.69
N GLU A 68 1.52 -16.78 -16.01
CA GLU A 68 1.56 -17.28 -17.39
C GLU A 68 0.26 -16.98 -18.16
N GLN A 69 -0.80 -16.58 -17.46
CA GLN A 69 -2.09 -16.22 -18.05
C GLN A 69 -2.12 -14.79 -18.63
N VAL A 70 -1.03 -14.04 -18.56
CA VAL A 70 -0.92 -12.73 -19.21
C VAL A 70 -1.01 -12.91 -20.73
N ASP A 71 -2.15 -12.49 -21.30
CA ASP A 71 -2.52 -12.73 -22.70
C ASP A 71 -2.71 -11.44 -23.51
N TRP A 72 -2.22 -10.31 -23.00
CA TRP A 72 -2.22 -9.02 -23.67
C TRP A 72 -0.79 -8.56 -23.98
N ASP A 73 -0.66 -7.57 -24.85
CA ASP A 73 0.63 -6.97 -25.20
C ASP A 73 1.26 -6.31 -23.95
N CYS A 74 2.20 -7.02 -23.33
CA CYS A 74 2.77 -6.69 -22.03
C CYS A 74 4.21 -7.19 -21.95
N GLU A 75 5.13 -6.30 -21.60
CA GLU A 75 6.47 -6.69 -21.16
C GLU A 75 6.37 -7.20 -19.71
N VAL A 76 6.43 -8.52 -19.54
CA VAL A 76 6.44 -9.16 -18.21
C VAL A 76 7.89 -9.34 -17.74
N LYS A 77 8.22 -8.80 -16.57
CA LYS A 77 9.51 -8.98 -15.89
C LYS A 77 9.32 -9.70 -14.58
N THR A 78 10.16 -10.69 -14.30
CA THR A 78 10.01 -11.54 -13.11
C THR A 78 11.23 -11.48 -12.21
N LEU A 79 10.99 -11.38 -10.91
CA LEU A 79 11.97 -11.56 -9.84
C LEU A 79 11.49 -12.70 -8.94
N PHE A 80 11.85 -13.94 -9.29
CA PHE A 80 11.46 -15.13 -8.54
C PHE A 80 12.62 -15.60 -7.67
N ARG A 81 12.38 -15.70 -6.37
CA ARG A 81 13.40 -16.11 -5.40
C ARG A 81 13.35 -17.61 -5.14
N GLU A 82 14.52 -18.19 -4.90
CA GLU A 82 14.66 -19.58 -4.47
C GLU A 82 14.42 -19.73 -2.96
N GLN A 83 14.74 -18.69 -2.19
CA GLN A 83 14.63 -18.67 -0.73
C GLN A 83 13.64 -17.60 -0.28
N ASN A 84 12.90 -17.90 0.79
CA ASN A 84 12.02 -16.93 1.43
C ASN A 84 12.83 -15.83 2.13
N LEU A 85 12.62 -14.57 1.76
CA LEU A 85 13.22 -13.41 2.43
C LEU A 85 12.25 -12.74 3.43
N GLY A 86 11.02 -13.22 3.53
CA GLY A 86 10.05 -12.75 4.50
C GLY A 86 9.38 -11.44 4.10
N CYS A 87 8.42 -11.02 4.92
CA CYS A 87 7.44 -10.01 4.56
C CYS A 87 7.92 -8.55 4.69
N GLY A 88 9.16 -8.29 5.12
CA GLY A 88 9.78 -6.97 5.03
C GLY A 88 10.83 -6.89 3.92
N VAL A 89 11.82 -7.79 3.93
CA VAL A 89 12.92 -7.75 2.96
C VAL A 89 12.45 -8.10 1.54
N ALA A 90 11.57 -9.10 1.37
CA ALA A 90 11.14 -9.50 0.03
C ALA A 90 10.33 -8.38 -0.67
N PRO A 91 9.34 -7.72 -0.03
CA PRO A 91 8.61 -6.62 -0.66
C PRO A 91 9.48 -5.38 -0.87
N SER A 92 10.24 -4.94 0.13
CA SER A 92 11.08 -3.73 0.00
C SER A 92 12.12 -3.84 -1.12
N SER A 93 12.79 -5.00 -1.25
CA SER A 93 13.72 -5.23 -2.35
C SER A 93 13.04 -5.36 -3.72
N ALA A 94 11.80 -5.87 -3.78
CA ALA A 94 11.01 -5.88 -5.01
C ALA A 94 10.63 -4.46 -5.48
N ILE A 95 10.28 -3.58 -4.53
CA ILE A 95 9.98 -2.18 -4.81
C ILE A 95 11.25 -1.44 -5.27
N THR A 96 12.40 -1.70 -4.63
CA THR A 96 13.70 -1.19 -5.08
C THR A 96 14.00 -1.64 -6.50
N TRP A 97 13.83 -2.94 -6.80
CA TRP A 97 14.04 -3.48 -8.14
C TRP A 97 13.14 -2.84 -9.20
N LEU A 98 11.86 -2.58 -8.90
CA LEU A 98 10.99 -1.80 -9.79
C LEU A 98 11.62 -0.42 -10.09
N PHE A 99 12.05 0.30 -9.06
CA PHE A 99 12.56 1.66 -9.20
C PHE A 99 14.00 1.75 -9.73
N GLU A 100 14.75 0.67 -9.80
CA GLU A 100 15.99 0.61 -10.60
C GLU A 100 15.70 0.78 -12.10
N HIS A 101 14.49 0.40 -12.55
CA HIS A 101 14.10 0.38 -13.95
C HIS A 101 13.12 1.50 -14.31
N GLU A 102 12.21 1.84 -13.40
CA GLU A 102 11.09 2.74 -13.69
C GLU A 102 11.14 4.01 -12.83
N GLU A 103 10.63 5.13 -13.35
CA GLU A 103 10.57 6.41 -12.60
C GLU A 103 9.37 6.48 -11.65
N THR A 104 8.29 5.78 -12.01
CA THR A 104 7.04 5.67 -11.25
C THR A 104 6.50 4.26 -11.35
N GLY A 105 5.66 3.87 -10.39
CA GLY A 105 4.99 2.58 -10.46
C GLY A 105 3.83 2.45 -9.48
N ILE A 106 2.92 1.56 -9.83
CA ILE A 106 1.83 1.07 -8.98
C ILE A 106 2.30 -0.23 -8.33
N ILE A 107 2.10 -0.37 -7.03
CA ILE A 107 2.52 -1.51 -6.22
C ILE A 107 1.27 -2.19 -5.65
N LEU A 108 1.12 -3.48 -5.93
CA LEU A 108 0.06 -4.34 -5.44
C LEU A 108 0.65 -5.60 -4.81
N GLU A 109 0.05 -6.06 -3.73
CA GLU A 109 0.30 -7.38 -3.13
C GLU A 109 -0.79 -8.37 -3.59
N ASP A 110 -0.50 -9.66 -3.47
CA ASP A 110 -1.36 -10.75 -3.93
C ASP A 110 -2.76 -10.78 -3.29
N ASP A 111 -3.02 -9.98 -2.25
CA ASP A 111 -4.32 -9.87 -1.57
C ASP A 111 -4.95 -8.48 -1.66
N CYS A 112 -4.37 -7.57 -2.42
CA CYS A 112 -4.88 -6.21 -2.61
C CYS A 112 -5.63 -6.12 -3.94
N VAL A 113 -6.96 -6.24 -3.91
CA VAL A 113 -7.83 -6.21 -5.11
C VAL A 113 -8.23 -4.76 -5.43
N PRO A 114 -7.71 -4.15 -6.50
CA PRO A 114 -8.07 -2.80 -6.88
C PRO A 114 -9.37 -2.73 -7.68
N SER A 115 -10.07 -1.61 -7.55
CA SER A 115 -11.07 -1.13 -8.52
C SER A 115 -10.41 -0.83 -9.86
N LYS A 116 -11.20 -0.73 -10.95
CA LYS A 116 -10.64 -0.40 -12.27
C LYS A 116 -10.11 1.03 -12.31
N SER A 117 -10.81 1.97 -11.67
CA SER A 117 -10.43 3.39 -11.61
C SER A 117 -9.18 3.65 -10.77
N PHE A 118 -8.78 2.76 -9.86
CA PHE A 118 -7.53 2.86 -9.10
C PHE A 118 -6.31 3.10 -9.99
N PHE A 119 -6.18 2.35 -11.08
CA PHE A 119 -5.02 2.43 -11.96
C PHE A 119 -4.90 3.81 -12.63
N TRP A 120 -6.03 4.32 -13.14
CA TRP A 120 -6.07 5.64 -13.78
C TRP A 120 -5.93 6.78 -12.77
N PHE A 121 -6.44 6.59 -11.56
CA PHE A 121 -6.22 7.51 -10.44
C PHE A 121 -4.73 7.63 -10.13
N CYS A 122 -4.02 6.50 -10.02
CA CYS A 122 -2.58 6.50 -9.82
C CYS A 122 -1.83 7.14 -11.00
N GLN A 123 -2.12 6.76 -12.24
CA GLN A 123 -1.43 7.30 -13.42
C GLN A 123 -1.58 8.83 -13.53
N GLU A 124 -2.80 9.35 -13.36
CA GLU A 124 -3.05 10.79 -13.44
C GLU A 124 -2.30 11.55 -12.34
N LEU A 125 -2.28 11.02 -11.12
CA LEU A 125 -1.64 11.69 -9.98
C LEU A 125 -0.13 11.55 -9.96
N LEU A 126 0.42 10.44 -10.47
CA LEU A 126 1.85 10.26 -10.70
C LEU A 126 2.37 11.31 -11.68
N GLU A 127 1.66 11.56 -12.77
CA GLU A 127 2.02 12.59 -13.75
C GLU A 127 1.83 14.00 -13.16
N LYS A 128 0.68 14.27 -12.53
CA LYS A 128 0.38 15.58 -11.95
C LYS A 128 1.41 16.05 -10.93
N TYR A 129 1.84 15.14 -10.04
CA TYR A 129 2.77 15.47 -8.95
C TYR A 129 4.20 14.99 -9.20
N LYS A 130 4.58 14.68 -10.45
CA LYS A 130 5.92 14.18 -10.79
C LYS A 130 7.06 15.05 -10.25
N ASN A 131 6.88 16.38 -10.28
CA ASN A 131 7.88 17.36 -9.83
C ASN A 131 7.59 17.94 -8.44
N ASP A 132 6.46 17.60 -7.79
CA ASP A 132 6.13 18.10 -6.46
C ASP A 132 6.66 17.15 -5.39
N THR A 133 7.88 17.43 -4.90
CA THR A 133 8.59 16.58 -3.95
C THR A 133 7.91 16.48 -2.59
N ARG A 134 6.93 17.35 -2.28
CA ARG A 134 6.12 17.24 -1.05
C ARG A 134 5.24 16.00 -1.07
N VAL A 135 4.84 15.51 -2.25
CA VAL A 135 4.00 14.32 -2.39
C VAL A 135 4.89 13.10 -2.60
N MET A 136 4.75 12.11 -1.73
CA MET A 136 5.59 10.91 -1.70
C MET A 136 4.82 9.62 -1.90
N HIS A 137 3.51 9.60 -1.67
CA HIS A 137 2.72 8.36 -1.72
C HIS A 137 1.31 8.65 -2.23
N ILE A 138 0.81 7.78 -3.09
CA ILE A 138 -0.58 7.78 -3.55
C ILE A 138 -1.22 6.49 -3.03
N SER A 139 -2.12 6.60 -2.06
CA SER A 139 -2.81 5.44 -1.50
C SER A 139 -4.02 5.06 -2.35
N GLY A 140 -4.33 3.77 -2.42
CA GLY A 140 -5.62 3.26 -2.88
C GLY A 140 -6.67 3.16 -1.77
N ASN A 141 -6.33 3.49 -0.52
CA ASN A 141 -7.19 3.18 0.62
C ASN A 141 -7.78 4.41 1.28
N ASN A 142 -9.09 4.36 1.50
CA ASN A 142 -9.79 5.26 2.41
C ASN A 142 -10.63 4.45 3.38
N TYR A 143 -10.13 4.30 4.61
CA TYR A 143 -10.76 3.48 5.63
C TYR A 143 -11.90 4.18 6.39
N LEU A 144 -12.38 5.33 5.91
CA LEU A 144 -13.41 6.11 6.58
C LEU A 144 -14.84 5.85 6.04
N ASN A 145 -15.05 4.74 5.30
CA ASN A 145 -16.36 4.28 4.80
C ASN A 145 -17.19 5.41 4.12
N GLY A 146 -16.62 6.06 3.10
CA GLY A 146 -17.33 7.10 2.35
C GLY A 146 -17.36 8.46 3.03
N TRP A 147 -16.61 8.66 4.12
CA TRP A 147 -16.29 10.01 4.56
C TRP A 147 -15.53 10.76 3.48
N GLN A 148 -16.08 11.91 3.11
CA GLN A 148 -15.47 12.88 2.22
C GLN A 148 -15.26 14.15 3.04
N ARG A 149 -14.03 14.63 3.13
CA ARG A 149 -13.74 15.92 3.77
C ARG A 149 -14.46 17.05 3.05
N ASP A 150 -14.37 17.00 1.73
CA ASP A 150 -14.82 18.03 0.81
C ASP A 150 -15.31 17.33 -0.46
N SER A 151 -16.58 17.52 -0.80
CA SER A 151 -17.18 16.95 -2.01
C SER A 151 -16.58 17.53 -3.29
N ASP A 152 -15.93 18.70 -3.19
CA ASP A 152 -15.34 19.38 -4.34
C ASP A 152 -14.08 18.68 -4.85
N TYR A 153 -13.49 17.75 -4.08
CA TYR A 153 -12.23 17.10 -4.44
C TYR A 153 -12.31 15.58 -4.43
N SER A 154 -11.60 14.96 -5.37
CA SER A 154 -11.51 13.50 -5.52
C SER A 154 -10.53 12.84 -4.56
N TYR A 155 -9.72 13.63 -3.86
CA TYR A 155 -8.75 13.17 -2.87
C TYR A 155 -8.36 14.31 -1.94
N TYR A 156 -7.77 13.95 -0.81
CA TYR A 156 -7.17 14.87 0.15
C TYR A 156 -5.72 14.45 0.45
N PHE A 157 -4.98 15.32 1.14
CA PHE A 157 -3.63 15.01 1.58
C PHE A 157 -3.61 14.62 3.06
N SER A 158 -2.86 13.58 3.37
CA SER A 158 -2.58 13.07 4.70
C SER A 158 -1.07 13.04 4.92
N ASN A 159 -0.61 12.72 6.11
CA ASN A 159 0.75 12.21 6.32
C ASN A 159 0.76 10.73 6.71
N LYS A 160 -0.37 10.02 6.57
CA LYS A 160 -0.52 8.61 6.92
C LYS A 160 -0.34 7.75 5.68
N VAL A 161 0.59 6.81 5.77
CA VAL A 161 0.81 5.81 4.74
C VAL A 161 -0.22 4.69 4.90
N ASN A 162 -0.91 4.35 3.82
CA ASN A 162 -1.78 3.18 3.74
C ASN A 162 -1.43 2.44 2.44
N SER A 163 -0.75 1.30 2.58
CA SER A 163 -0.06 0.63 1.47
C SER A 163 -0.80 -0.56 0.84
N TRP A 164 -2.11 -0.71 1.05
CA TRP A 164 -2.86 -1.75 0.34
C TRP A 164 -3.23 -1.27 -1.06
N GLY A 165 -2.34 -1.53 -2.02
CA GLY A 165 -2.41 -0.95 -3.35
C GLY A 165 -2.11 0.55 -3.31
N TRP A 166 -0.98 0.93 -3.88
CA TRP A 166 -0.50 2.31 -3.84
C TRP A 166 0.41 2.60 -5.02
N ALA A 167 0.82 3.85 -5.17
CA ALA A 167 1.79 4.26 -6.17
C ALA A 167 2.78 5.29 -5.61
N THR A 168 3.97 5.31 -6.18
CA THR A 168 5.00 6.29 -5.84
C THR A 168 6.00 6.50 -6.99
N TRP A 169 6.99 7.35 -6.74
CA TRP A 169 8.07 7.69 -7.63
C TRP A 169 9.40 7.15 -7.09
N ARG A 170 10.33 6.82 -7.99
CA ARG A 170 11.74 6.55 -7.67
C ARG A 170 12.33 7.65 -6.79
N ARG A 171 12.02 8.92 -7.11
CA ARG A 171 12.51 10.08 -6.34
C ARG A 171 12.12 10.07 -4.86
N ALA A 172 11.00 9.43 -4.52
CA ALA A 172 10.55 9.30 -3.14
C ALA A 172 11.08 7.99 -2.53
N TRP A 173 11.04 6.89 -3.27
CA TRP A 173 11.54 5.59 -2.79
C TRP A 173 13.04 5.58 -2.50
N GLN A 174 13.86 6.35 -3.23
CA GLN A 174 15.31 6.45 -2.95
C GLN A 174 15.64 6.99 -1.55
N LEU A 175 14.66 7.59 -0.85
CA LEU A 175 14.79 8.06 0.54
C LEU A 175 14.48 6.97 1.56
N TYR A 176 14.00 5.81 1.12
CA TYR A 176 13.65 4.68 1.98
C TYR A 176 14.91 4.13 2.66
N ASP A 177 14.85 4.03 3.98
CA ASP A 177 15.88 3.39 4.80
C ASP A 177 15.24 2.26 5.62
N PHE A 178 15.56 1.03 5.23
CA PHE A 178 15.06 -0.17 5.91
C PHE A 178 15.50 -0.24 7.39
N ASN A 179 16.65 0.35 7.73
CA ASN A 179 17.25 0.26 9.06
C ASN A 179 16.88 1.43 9.99
N LEU A 180 16.24 2.48 9.44
CA LEU A 180 15.82 3.66 10.19
C LEU A 180 16.96 4.36 10.94
N GLY A 181 18.13 4.47 10.30
CA GLY A 181 19.37 4.92 10.95
C GLY A 181 19.30 6.33 11.54
N ASN A 182 18.49 7.21 10.97
CA ASN A 182 18.28 8.58 11.46
C ASN A 182 17.18 8.71 12.54
N TYR A 183 16.39 7.67 12.81
CA TYR A 183 15.32 7.72 13.82
C TYR A 183 15.79 8.18 15.21
N PRO A 184 16.87 7.62 15.79
CA PRO A 184 17.31 8.01 17.14
C PRO A 184 17.65 9.50 17.23
N GLU A 185 18.30 10.05 16.21
CA GLU A 185 18.64 11.48 16.16
C GLU A 185 17.38 12.35 16.09
N LEU A 186 16.47 12.02 15.16
CA LEU A 186 15.24 12.79 14.96
C LEU A 186 14.36 12.81 16.21
N LYS A 187 14.26 11.65 16.90
CA LYS A 187 13.52 11.53 18.14
C LYS A 187 14.19 12.34 19.27
N ASN A 188 15.49 12.15 19.51
CA ASN A 188 16.18 12.76 20.65
C ASN A 188 16.30 14.28 20.53
N LYS A 189 16.40 14.80 19.30
CA LYS A 189 16.44 16.26 19.04
C LYS A 189 15.04 16.90 18.94
N GLY A 190 13.96 16.10 19.07
CA GLY A 190 12.59 16.60 19.04
C GLY A 190 12.09 17.02 17.66
N TYR A 191 12.73 16.58 16.57
CA TYR A 191 12.28 16.89 15.20
C TYR A 191 10.94 16.24 14.84
N LEU A 192 10.54 15.19 15.56
CA LEU A 192 9.23 14.54 15.38
C LEU A 192 8.08 15.26 16.09
N ASN A 193 8.37 16.30 16.87
CA ASN A 193 7.36 17.06 17.60
C ASN A 193 6.45 17.82 16.62
N GLY A 194 5.13 17.76 16.82
CA GLY A 194 4.14 18.45 15.98
C GLY A 194 3.75 17.73 14.69
N ILE A 195 4.37 16.58 14.38
CA ILE A 195 3.97 15.73 13.25
C ILE A 195 2.65 14.99 13.54
N PHE A 196 2.41 14.66 14.81
CA PHE A 196 1.23 13.88 15.24
C PHE A 196 0.11 14.79 15.74
N LEU A 197 -1.12 14.30 15.65
CA LEU A 197 -2.32 15.05 16.01
C LEU A 197 -2.42 15.35 17.51
N ASN A 198 -1.89 14.45 18.33
CA ASN A 198 -1.85 14.55 19.79
C ASN A 198 -0.82 13.56 20.35
N LYS A 199 -0.57 13.65 21.66
CA LYS A 199 0.42 12.79 22.33
C LYS A 199 0.08 11.30 22.28
N PHE A 200 -1.21 10.95 22.22
CA PHE A 200 -1.64 9.56 22.13
C PHE A 200 -1.30 8.95 20.77
N GLU A 201 -1.54 9.67 19.67
CA GLU A 201 -1.10 9.25 18.34
C GLU A 201 0.43 9.14 18.27
N GLU A 202 1.14 10.15 18.79
CA GLU A 202 2.60 10.14 18.84
C GLU A 202 3.13 8.88 19.54
N THR A 203 2.70 8.62 20.79
CA THR A 203 3.14 7.44 21.54
C THR A 203 2.80 6.14 20.81
N TYR A 204 1.61 6.03 20.22
CA TYR A 204 1.21 4.84 19.49
C TYR A 204 2.09 4.63 18.25
N ARG A 205 2.33 5.66 17.44
CA ARG A 205 3.09 5.54 16.18
C ARG A 205 4.57 5.31 16.44
N LEU A 206 5.16 6.06 17.37
CA LEU A 206 6.57 5.89 17.72
C LEU A 206 6.84 4.52 18.34
N SER A 207 5.91 3.96 19.12
CA SER A 207 6.09 2.59 19.65
C SER A 207 6.13 1.53 18.56
N LYS A 208 5.42 1.72 17.44
CA LYS A 208 5.49 0.82 16.27
C LYS A 208 6.81 0.92 15.52
N ILE A 209 7.35 2.13 15.38
CA ILE A 209 8.69 2.35 14.81
C ILE A 209 9.76 1.71 15.72
N GLU A 210 9.65 1.89 17.03
CA GLU A 210 10.58 1.30 18.01
C GLU A 210 10.52 -0.22 18.04
N GLU A 211 9.32 -0.80 17.98
CA GLU A 211 9.12 -2.23 17.85
C GLU A 211 9.77 -2.76 16.55
N THR A 212 9.64 -2.01 15.45
CA THR A 212 10.28 -2.33 14.17
C THR A 212 11.82 -2.33 14.30
N ILE A 213 12.40 -1.29 14.91
CA ILE A 213 13.85 -1.18 15.15
C ILE A 213 14.35 -2.32 16.03
N ALA A 214 13.64 -2.63 17.12
CA ALA A 214 13.99 -3.70 18.04
C ALA A 214 13.95 -5.10 17.39
N ASN A 215 13.21 -5.26 16.29
CA ASN A 215 13.03 -6.50 15.57
C ASN A 215 13.64 -6.48 14.15
N LEU A 216 14.56 -5.56 13.83
CA LEU A 216 15.16 -5.45 12.48
C LEU A 216 15.73 -6.77 11.94
N GLN A 217 16.32 -7.59 12.82
CA GLN A 217 16.87 -8.89 12.45
C GLN A 217 15.83 -9.89 11.95
N LYS A 218 14.56 -9.73 12.35
CA LYS A 218 13.45 -10.54 11.80
C LYS A 218 13.11 -10.14 10.37
N GLY A 219 13.24 -8.85 10.04
CA GLY A 219 13.01 -8.36 8.69
C GLY A 219 11.57 -8.57 8.17
N ASP A 220 10.59 -8.65 9.07
CA ASP A 220 9.19 -9.00 8.76
C ASP A 220 8.31 -7.80 8.38
N VAL A 221 8.85 -6.58 8.41
CA VAL A 221 8.08 -5.36 8.18
C VAL A 221 8.85 -4.39 7.29
N TRP A 222 8.14 -3.66 6.44
CA TRP A 222 8.70 -2.61 5.57
C TRP A 222 7.87 -1.32 5.59
N ASP A 223 6.57 -1.41 5.90
CA ASP A 223 5.61 -0.32 5.77
C ASP A 223 5.74 0.72 6.88
N TYR A 224 6.09 0.33 8.12
CA TYR A 224 6.45 1.29 9.17
C TYR A 224 7.72 2.07 8.84
N GLN A 225 8.69 1.43 8.18
CA GLN A 225 9.89 2.13 7.73
C GLN A 225 9.55 3.15 6.65
N TRP A 226 8.67 2.79 5.70
CA TRP A 226 8.21 3.73 4.68
C TRP A 226 7.39 4.89 5.28
N GLU A 227 6.53 4.60 6.26
CA GLU A 227 5.79 5.64 7.01
C GLU A 227 6.76 6.62 7.68
N PHE A 228 7.82 6.12 8.31
CA PHE A 228 8.84 6.98 8.91
C PHE A 228 9.68 7.74 7.87
N THR A 229 9.99 7.15 6.71
CA THR A 229 10.61 7.88 5.58
C THR A 229 9.75 9.07 5.17
N VAL A 230 8.43 8.90 5.09
CA VAL A 230 7.50 10.01 4.81
C VAL A 230 7.55 11.07 5.92
N TYR A 231 7.53 10.69 7.20
CA TYR A 231 7.63 11.64 8.32
C TYR A 231 8.94 12.44 8.31
N SER A 232 10.07 11.76 8.18
CA SER A 232 11.41 12.38 8.23
C SER A 232 11.69 13.33 7.06
N ASN A 233 10.90 13.25 5.98
CA ASN A 233 11.00 14.13 4.82
C ASN A 233 9.84 15.15 4.71
N SER A 234 9.03 15.30 5.76
CA SER A 234 7.82 16.15 5.74
C SER A 234 6.87 15.83 4.57
N GLY A 235 6.83 14.56 4.17
CA GLY A 235 6.09 14.09 3.02
C GLY A 235 4.58 14.03 3.24
N LEU A 236 3.84 14.14 2.14
CA LEU A 236 2.40 14.01 2.07
C LEU A 236 2.00 12.77 1.27
N CYS A 237 0.92 12.16 1.74
CA CYS A 237 0.24 11.03 1.12
C CYS A 237 -1.08 11.51 0.53
N ILE A 238 -1.39 11.11 -0.69
CA ILE A 238 -2.71 11.30 -1.29
C ILE A 238 -3.62 10.16 -0.81
N VAL A 239 -4.84 10.52 -0.40
CA VAL A 239 -5.90 9.59 0.00
C VAL A 239 -7.16 9.85 -0.84
N PRO A 240 -7.69 8.84 -1.56
CA PRO A 240 -8.87 9.01 -2.40
C PRO A 240 -10.15 9.30 -1.60
N GLU A 241 -11.15 9.93 -2.23
CA GLU A 241 -12.46 10.21 -1.61
C GLU A 241 -13.27 8.92 -1.30
N VAL A 242 -12.93 7.81 -1.95
CA VAL A 242 -13.50 6.48 -1.73
C VAL A 242 -12.39 5.44 -1.57
N ASN A 243 -12.69 4.28 -0.99
CA ASN A 243 -11.74 3.18 -0.95
C ASN A 243 -11.62 2.54 -2.33
N LEU A 244 -10.44 2.57 -2.95
CA LEU A 244 -10.18 2.06 -4.30
C LEU A 244 -9.62 0.64 -4.30
N VAL A 245 -9.20 0.09 -3.16
CA VAL A 245 -8.56 -1.22 -3.04
C VAL A 245 -9.08 -1.97 -1.81
N SER A 246 -9.56 -3.21 -2.00
CA SER A 246 -9.98 -4.11 -0.92
C SER A 246 -8.84 -5.07 -0.58
N ASN A 247 -8.56 -5.30 0.71
CA ASN A 247 -7.68 -6.38 1.14
C ASN A 247 -8.50 -7.64 1.42
N ILE A 248 -8.23 -8.72 0.69
CA ILE A 248 -8.90 -10.02 0.80
C ILE A 248 -8.06 -11.09 1.52
N GLY A 249 -6.94 -10.68 2.11
CA GLY A 249 -5.94 -11.56 2.70
C GLY A 249 -6.19 -11.89 4.17
N PHE A 250 -7.31 -11.46 4.74
CA PHE A 250 -7.68 -11.76 6.12
C PHE A 250 -8.10 -13.24 6.27
N GLY A 251 -7.43 -13.99 7.16
CA GLY A 251 -7.77 -15.38 7.46
C GLY A 251 -6.59 -16.24 7.89
N GLU A 252 -6.77 -17.56 7.84
CA GLU A 252 -5.79 -18.56 8.32
C GLU A 252 -4.47 -18.51 7.53
N ASP A 253 -4.51 -18.13 6.25
CA ASP A 253 -3.34 -17.98 5.38
C ASP A 253 -2.74 -16.55 5.41
N ALA A 254 -3.17 -15.67 6.33
CA ALA A 254 -2.61 -14.33 6.47
C ALA A 254 -1.20 -14.36 7.09
N THR A 255 -0.37 -13.35 6.80
CA THR A 255 0.90 -13.17 7.53
C THR A 255 0.74 -12.25 8.75
N HIS A 256 -0.12 -11.23 8.64
CA HIS A 256 -0.30 -10.21 9.69
C HIS A 256 -1.77 -9.91 10.02
N THR A 257 -2.72 -10.35 9.20
CA THR A 257 -4.14 -9.97 9.25
C THR A 257 -5.05 -11.15 9.66
N PHE A 258 -4.67 -11.87 10.71
CA PHE A 258 -5.42 -13.06 11.18
C PHE A 258 -6.82 -12.74 11.73
N ASN A 259 -7.08 -11.50 12.16
CA ASN A 259 -8.35 -11.12 12.77
C ASN A 259 -9.39 -10.69 11.73
N GLN A 260 -10.18 -11.63 11.24
CA GLN A 260 -11.29 -11.37 10.30
C GLN A 260 -12.39 -10.44 10.87
N PHE A 261 -12.41 -10.19 12.17
CA PHE A 261 -13.38 -9.28 12.80
C PHE A 261 -12.97 -7.80 12.71
N GLU A 262 -11.78 -7.49 12.19
CA GLU A 262 -11.39 -6.11 11.92
C GLU A 262 -12.30 -5.49 10.86
N GLU A 263 -12.82 -4.29 11.11
CA GLU A 263 -13.71 -3.60 10.17
C GLU A 263 -13.02 -3.32 8.83
N LYS A 264 -11.68 -3.23 8.81
CA LYS A 264 -10.91 -3.09 7.57
C LYS A 264 -11.07 -4.29 6.63
N ALA A 265 -11.29 -5.50 7.14
CA ALA A 265 -11.52 -6.70 6.33
C ALA A 265 -12.84 -6.63 5.52
N LYS A 266 -13.74 -5.70 5.88
CA LYS A 266 -15.06 -5.55 5.26
C LYS A 266 -15.12 -4.40 4.26
N ILE A 267 -14.07 -3.58 4.17
CA ILE A 267 -14.06 -2.39 3.32
C ILE A 267 -13.82 -2.83 1.87
N ARG A 268 -14.85 -2.66 1.05
CA ARG A 268 -14.82 -2.98 -0.38
C ARG A 268 -14.17 -1.87 -1.20
N GLU A 269 -13.62 -2.25 -2.34
CA GLU A 269 -13.25 -1.31 -3.38
C GLU A 269 -14.49 -0.67 -4.02
N ASN A 270 -14.37 0.60 -4.41
CA ASN A 270 -15.38 1.37 -5.13
C ASN A 270 -14.71 2.04 -6.31
N GLU A 271 -15.50 2.40 -7.32
CA GLU A 271 -15.01 3.19 -8.44
C GLU A 271 -15.02 4.69 -8.11
N ILE A 272 -14.05 5.43 -8.63
CA ILE A 272 -14.03 6.91 -8.61
C ILE A 272 -14.33 7.46 -10.00
N SER A 273 -14.99 8.63 -10.03
CA SER A 273 -15.40 9.29 -11.27
C SER A 273 -14.28 10.19 -11.83
N PHE A 274 -14.20 10.25 -13.15
CA PHE A 274 -13.30 11.14 -13.89
C PHE A 274 -14.08 12.24 -14.63
N PRO A 275 -13.46 13.42 -14.91
CA PRO A 275 -12.11 13.82 -14.52
C PRO A 275 -11.96 13.99 -13.00
N LEU A 276 -10.74 13.74 -12.47
CA LEU A 276 -10.51 13.94 -11.04
C LEU A 276 -10.66 15.42 -10.68
N ARG A 277 -11.28 15.68 -9.54
CA ARG A 277 -11.40 17.02 -8.99
C ARG A 277 -10.21 17.30 -8.07
N HIS A 278 -9.26 18.10 -8.54
CA HIS A 278 -8.01 18.33 -7.82
C HIS A 278 -8.13 19.46 -6.77
N PRO A 279 -7.62 19.26 -5.54
CA PRO A 279 -7.40 20.34 -4.59
C PRO A 279 -6.55 21.46 -5.17
N ARG A 280 -6.92 22.72 -4.87
CA ARG A 280 -6.16 23.92 -5.28
C ARG A 280 -4.97 24.22 -4.37
N PHE A 281 -4.79 23.42 -3.33
CA PHE A 281 -3.79 23.56 -2.29
C PHE A 281 -3.20 22.18 -1.98
N VAL A 282 -1.98 22.17 -1.46
CA VAL A 282 -1.30 20.95 -1.02
C VAL A 282 -1.03 21.11 0.48
N ILE A 283 -2.00 20.72 1.29
CA ILE A 283 -1.94 20.81 2.75
C ILE A 283 -2.58 19.58 3.37
N ARG A 284 -1.96 19.10 4.45
CA ARG A 284 -2.46 17.98 5.24
C ARG A 284 -3.85 18.29 5.82
N ASP A 285 -4.77 17.37 5.61
CA ASP A 285 -6.08 17.34 6.25
C ASP A 285 -6.01 16.61 7.60
N GLN A 286 -5.73 17.40 8.65
CA GLN A 286 -5.66 16.88 10.02
C GLN A 286 -7.00 16.36 10.56
N GLU A 287 -8.15 16.78 10.00
CA GLU A 287 -9.45 16.31 10.46
C GLU A 287 -9.70 14.87 9.99
N SER A 288 -9.45 14.59 8.72
CA SER A 288 -9.60 13.24 8.18
C SER A 288 -8.59 12.29 8.83
N ASP A 289 -7.36 12.74 9.10
CA ASP A 289 -6.39 11.98 9.89
C ASP A 289 -6.89 11.68 11.29
N ARG A 290 -7.48 12.67 11.99
CA ARG A 290 -8.02 12.51 13.34
C ARG A 290 -9.18 11.53 13.38
N ARG A 291 -10.09 11.61 12.42
CA ARG A 291 -11.19 10.67 12.26
C ARG A 291 -10.67 9.26 12.03
N TYR A 292 -9.67 9.11 11.15
CA TYR A 292 -9.09 7.81 10.85
C TYR A 292 -8.41 7.21 12.07
N PHE A 293 -7.57 7.98 12.77
CA PHE A 293 -6.88 7.52 13.96
C PHE A 293 -7.87 7.10 15.06
N ASN A 294 -8.89 7.93 15.34
CA ASN A 294 -9.91 7.61 16.35
C ASN A 294 -10.69 6.34 16.00
N ARG A 295 -11.09 6.18 14.73
CA ARG A 295 -11.77 4.98 14.26
C ARG A 295 -10.88 3.75 14.40
N MET A 296 -9.62 3.83 13.95
CA MET A 296 -8.67 2.73 14.08
C MET A 296 -8.49 2.29 15.54
N MET A 297 -8.35 3.24 16.47
CA MET A 297 -8.20 2.91 17.89
C MET A 297 -9.46 2.28 18.48
N ARG A 298 -10.65 2.75 18.09
CA ARG A 298 -11.94 2.15 18.49
C ARG A 298 -12.08 0.72 17.95
N ASP A 299 -11.77 0.51 16.68
CA ASP A 299 -11.89 -0.79 16.02
C ASP A 299 -10.94 -1.81 16.66
N LYS A 300 -9.69 -1.41 16.95
CA LYS A 300 -8.72 -2.24 17.68
C LYS A 300 -9.21 -2.62 19.08
N ALA A 301 -9.78 -1.68 19.82
CA ALA A 301 -10.34 -1.97 21.14
C ALA A 301 -11.53 -2.95 21.05
N SER A 302 -12.43 -2.73 20.09
CA SER A 302 -13.59 -3.62 19.85
C SER A 302 -13.15 -5.03 19.44
N ALA A 303 -12.19 -5.15 18.54
CA ALA A 303 -11.67 -6.43 18.06
C ALA A 303 -11.01 -7.24 19.19
N LYS A 304 -10.23 -6.59 20.06
CA LYS A 304 -9.65 -7.23 21.25
C LYS A 304 -10.72 -7.74 22.21
N LEU A 305 -11.76 -6.95 22.48
CA LEU A 305 -12.89 -7.36 23.32
C LEU A 305 -13.60 -8.58 22.72
N LYS A 306 -13.95 -8.53 21.43
CA LYS A 306 -14.61 -9.66 20.75
C LYS A 306 -13.78 -10.94 20.79
N ALA A 307 -12.47 -10.85 20.59
CA ALA A 307 -11.58 -12.01 20.69
C ALA A 307 -11.66 -12.64 22.09
N LEU A 308 -11.59 -11.84 23.17
CA LEU A 308 -11.69 -12.33 24.55
C LEU A 308 -13.02 -13.05 24.84
N PHE A 309 -14.14 -12.52 24.34
CA PHE A 309 -15.46 -13.13 24.56
C PHE A 309 -15.73 -14.35 23.67
N ASN A 310 -15.17 -14.43 22.46
CA ASN A 310 -15.33 -15.60 21.58
C ASN A 310 -14.44 -16.79 21.97
N PHE A 311 -13.40 -16.59 22.80
CA PHE A 311 -12.66 -17.69 23.45
C PHE A 311 -13.39 -18.25 24.69
N SER A 312 -14.59 -17.74 25.01
CA SER A 312 -15.37 -18.13 26.20
C SER A 312 -16.62 -18.99 25.88
N LEU A 313 -16.74 -19.53 24.67
CA LEU A 313 -17.85 -20.42 24.24
C LEU A 313 -17.33 -21.71 23.61
#